data_AF-A0A077Y273-F1
#
_entry.id   AF-A0A077Y273-F1
#
_cell.length_a   1.000
_cell.length_b   1.000
_cell.length_c   1.000
_cell.angle_alpha   90.00
_cell.angle_beta   90.00
_cell.angle_gamma   90.00
#
_symmetry.space_group_name_H-M   'P 1'
#
loop_
_entity.id
_entity.type
_entity.pdbx_description
1 polymer ?
#
loop_
_entity_poly.entity_id
_entity_poly.type
_entity_poly.pdbx_seq_one_letter_code
_entity_poly.pdbx_strand_id
1 'polypeptide(L)'
;MDPVSVRGERVLVPQNMVLLNGLECNQRASLKNITLKPLSVSFDNFSGEGFLTCEQLIPNLHIAKLSGATHVQYTLVLQEFSGDETDQRPVIQRSAYIMLGEMQPMDLDIAATIVHDPDKSVMVLVGTGYYQLVNGAYYPLANGQYNALTIHQVVIP
;
A
#
# COMPACT_ATOMS: atom_id res chain seq x y z
N MET A 1 0.86 22.75 11.92
CA MET A 1 -0.48 23.40 11.86
C MET A 1 -0.50 24.28 10.63
N ASP A 2 -1.58 24.28 9.86
CA ASP A 2 -1.81 25.26 8.79
C ASP A 2 -2.15 26.63 9.43
N PRO A 3 -1.28 27.65 9.30
CA PRO A 3 -1.49 28.96 9.89
C PRO A 3 -2.34 29.90 9.00
N VAL A 4 -2.64 29.50 7.76
CA VAL A 4 -3.28 30.35 6.75
C VAL A 4 -4.80 30.19 6.77
N SER A 5 -5.29 28.97 6.83
CA SER A 5 -6.74 28.71 6.76
C SER A 5 -7.44 28.95 8.10
N VAL A 6 -8.55 29.70 8.08
CA VAL A 6 -9.44 29.84 9.24
C VAL A 6 -10.05 28.49 9.61
N ARG A 7 -10.48 28.34 10.87
CA ARG A 7 -11.08 27.09 11.35
C ARG A 7 -12.34 26.77 10.56
N GLY A 8 -12.38 25.61 9.91
CA GLY A 8 -13.48 25.15 9.05
C GLY A 8 -13.17 25.25 7.55
N GLU A 9 -12.17 26.05 7.18
CA GLU A 9 -11.79 26.31 5.77
C GLU A 9 -10.44 25.65 5.40
N ARG A 10 -10.00 24.66 6.18
CA ARG A 10 -8.74 23.96 5.91
C ARG A 10 -8.90 23.08 4.69
N VAL A 11 -8.02 23.29 3.73
CA VAL A 11 -7.92 22.48 2.51
C VAL A 11 -6.67 21.60 2.55
N LEU A 12 -6.74 20.44 1.91
CA LEU A 12 -5.55 19.65 1.62
C LEU A 12 -4.78 20.36 0.50
N VAL A 13 -3.55 20.74 0.79
CA VAL A 13 -2.61 21.34 -0.18
C VAL A 13 -1.38 20.45 -0.26
N PRO A 14 -0.63 20.42 -1.37
CA PRO A 14 0.53 19.55 -1.50
C PRO A 14 1.49 19.62 -0.30
N GLN A 15 1.73 20.82 0.24
CA GLN A 15 2.64 21.05 1.35
C GLN A 15 2.17 20.43 2.68
N ASN A 16 0.87 20.20 2.87
CA ASN A 16 0.35 19.54 4.08
C ASN A 16 0.09 18.05 3.87
N MET A 17 -0.04 17.59 2.62
CA MET A 17 -0.20 16.17 2.30
C MET A 17 1.01 15.34 2.68
N VAL A 18 2.22 15.90 2.65
CA VAL A 18 3.44 15.18 3.08
C VAL A 18 3.39 14.68 4.53
N LEU A 19 2.48 15.22 5.35
CA LEU A 19 2.24 14.73 6.71
C LEU A 19 1.58 13.33 6.73
N LEU A 20 1.04 12.87 5.60
CA LEU A 20 0.48 11.53 5.43
C LEU A 20 1.56 10.47 5.15
N ASN A 21 2.82 10.87 4.95
CA ASN A 21 3.93 9.93 4.79
C ASN A 21 4.04 8.98 5.99
N GLY A 22 4.00 7.68 5.72
CA GLY A 22 4.03 6.62 6.74
C GLY A 22 2.72 6.46 7.51
N LEU A 23 1.61 7.10 7.10
CA LEU A 23 0.33 6.94 7.78
C LEU A 23 -0.18 5.50 7.62
N GLU A 24 -0.32 4.83 8.76
CA GLU A 24 -0.97 3.52 8.83
C GLU A 24 -2.50 3.70 8.86
N CYS A 25 -3.18 3.26 7.79
CA CYS A 25 -4.63 3.34 7.66
C CYS A 25 -5.35 2.30 8.55
N ASN A 26 -4.61 1.37 9.16
CA ASN A 26 -5.13 0.42 10.14
C ASN A 26 -4.28 0.44 11.42
N GLN A 27 -4.83 0.96 12.52
CA GLN A 27 -4.13 1.01 13.81
C GLN A 27 -3.87 -0.38 14.41
N ARG A 28 -4.59 -1.42 13.95
CA ARG A 28 -4.42 -2.80 14.43
C ARG A 28 -3.38 -3.59 13.64
N ALA A 29 -2.97 -3.10 12.48
CA ALA A 29 -2.07 -3.80 11.57
C ALA A 29 -1.25 -2.84 10.72
N SER A 30 0.07 -2.99 10.76
CA SER A 30 1.01 -2.25 9.91
C SER A 30 1.77 -3.19 8.98
N LEU A 31 2.25 -2.67 7.85
CA LEU A 31 3.11 -3.42 6.95
C LEU A 31 4.35 -3.95 7.66
N LYS A 32 4.95 -3.15 8.55
CA LYS A 32 6.14 -3.53 9.32
C LYS A 32 5.90 -4.71 10.27
N ASN A 33 4.69 -4.84 10.82
CA ASN A 33 4.34 -5.95 11.71
C ASN A 33 3.99 -7.22 10.94
N ILE A 34 3.55 -7.09 9.69
CA ILE A 34 3.17 -8.21 8.83
C ILE A 34 4.36 -8.72 8.03
N THR A 35 5.14 -7.83 7.42
CA THR A 35 6.29 -8.16 6.59
C THR A 35 7.56 -7.84 7.37
N LEU A 36 8.19 -8.90 7.86
CA LEU A 36 9.36 -8.85 8.74
C LEU A 36 10.68 -8.70 7.96
N LYS A 37 10.61 -8.62 6.62
CA LYS A 37 11.71 -8.27 5.73
C LYS A 37 11.47 -6.86 5.14
N PRO A 38 12.50 -6.02 4.98
CA PRO A 38 12.32 -4.71 4.36
C PRO A 38 11.70 -4.79 2.95
N LEU A 39 10.72 -3.93 2.71
CA LEU A 39 10.13 -3.68 1.39
C LEU A 39 10.80 -2.43 0.80
N SER A 40 11.11 -2.46 -0.50
CA SER A 40 11.50 -1.29 -1.28
C SER A 40 10.29 -0.77 -2.03
N VAL A 41 10.05 0.54 -1.95
CA VAL A 41 8.95 1.21 -2.65
C VAL A 41 9.53 2.43 -3.34
N SER A 42 9.18 2.62 -4.61
CA SER A 42 9.60 3.78 -5.39
C SER A 42 8.49 4.27 -6.29
N PHE A 43 8.57 5.54 -6.67
CA PHE A 43 7.71 6.14 -7.67
C PHE A 43 8.51 7.18 -8.47
N ASP A 44 8.41 7.12 -9.79
CA ASP A 44 8.98 8.09 -10.71
C ASP A 44 7.90 9.10 -11.13
N ASN A 45 8.09 10.36 -10.76
CA ASN A 45 7.12 11.41 -11.04
C ASN A 45 7.06 11.80 -12.53
N PHE A 46 8.08 11.48 -13.32
CA PHE A 46 8.10 11.77 -14.74
C PHE A 46 7.42 10.66 -15.56
N SER A 47 7.74 9.39 -15.29
CA SER A 47 7.12 8.26 -16.01
C SER A 47 5.77 7.83 -15.44
N GLY A 48 5.46 8.20 -14.18
CA GLY A 48 4.28 7.74 -13.46
C GLY A 48 4.36 6.28 -13.00
N GLU A 49 5.56 5.68 -13.03
CA GLU A 49 5.78 4.29 -12.64
C GLU A 49 6.08 4.16 -11.16
N GLY A 50 5.36 3.26 -10.49
CA GLY A 50 5.59 2.89 -9.10
C GLY A 50 5.93 1.41 -8.96
N PHE A 51 6.81 1.10 -8.01
CA PHE A 51 7.28 -0.24 -7.74
C PHE A 51 7.18 -0.59 -6.25
N LEU A 52 6.84 -1.85 -5.97
CA LEU A 52 6.99 -2.49 -4.66
C LEU A 52 7.80 -3.76 -4.84
N THR A 53 8.99 -3.82 -4.25
CA THR A 53 9.89 -4.96 -4.39
C THR A 53 10.40 -5.50 -3.06
N CYS A 54 10.67 -6.81 -3.02
CA CYS A 54 11.36 -7.49 -1.93
C CYS A 54 12.04 -8.75 -2.45
N GLU A 55 13.36 -8.70 -2.60
CA GLU A 55 14.14 -9.85 -3.07
C GLU A 55 14.25 -10.92 -1.99
N GLN A 56 14.35 -12.19 -2.37
CA GLN A 56 14.57 -13.34 -1.47
C GLN A 56 13.65 -13.35 -0.23
N LEU A 57 12.37 -13.02 -0.43
CA LEU A 57 11.33 -13.16 0.56
C LEU A 57 11.08 -14.66 0.79
N ILE A 58 11.17 -15.13 2.04
CA ILE A 58 10.83 -16.50 2.44
C ILE A 58 9.54 -16.38 3.25
N PRO A 59 8.37 -16.73 2.70
CA PRO A 59 7.09 -16.44 3.35
C PRO A 59 6.97 -16.94 4.78
N ASN A 60 7.45 -18.15 5.06
CA ASN A 60 7.39 -18.77 6.38
C ASN A 60 8.24 -18.04 7.45
N LEU A 61 9.28 -17.30 7.04
CA LEU A 61 10.18 -16.57 7.94
C LEU A 61 9.88 -15.08 7.98
N HIS A 62 9.46 -14.51 6.86
CA HIS A 62 9.39 -13.06 6.66
C HIS A 62 7.97 -12.51 6.65
N ILE A 63 6.94 -13.36 6.74
CA ILE A 63 5.55 -12.91 6.83
C ILE A 63 4.93 -13.44 8.11
N ALA A 64 4.37 -12.54 8.92
CA ALA A 64 3.66 -12.90 10.13
C ALA A 64 2.51 -13.85 9.79
N LYS A 65 2.40 -14.94 10.56
CA LYS A 65 1.31 -15.90 10.40
C LYS A 65 0.08 -15.39 11.13
N LEU A 66 -1.07 -15.58 10.49
CA LEU A 66 -2.37 -15.30 11.09
C LEU A 66 -3.18 -16.61 11.18
N SER A 67 -3.81 -16.84 12.33
CA SER A 67 -4.67 -18.00 12.51
C SER A 67 -5.80 -17.99 11.48
N GLY A 68 -5.99 -19.12 10.79
CA GLY A 68 -6.97 -19.26 9.70
C GLY A 68 -6.50 -18.75 8.34
N ALA A 69 -5.40 -18.01 8.25
CA ALA A 69 -4.83 -17.58 6.97
C ALA A 69 -3.98 -18.69 6.35
N THR A 70 -4.16 -18.90 5.05
CA THR A 70 -3.27 -19.77 4.26
C THR A 70 -2.39 -18.95 3.32
N HIS A 71 -2.86 -17.76 2.91
CA HIS A 71 -2.14 -16.89 1.98
C HIS A 71 -2.17 -15.42 2.42
N VAL A 72 -1.22 -14.66 1.89
CA VAL A 72 -1.24 -13.19 1.88
C VAL A 72 -1.18 -12.68 0.43
N GLN A 73 -1.69 -11.48 0.20
CA GLN A 73 -1.51 -10.77 -1.07
C GLN A 73 -1.04 -9.35 -0.77
N TYR A 74 -0.02 -8.90 -1.49
CA TYR A 74 0.44 -7.52 -1.43
C TYR A 74 -0.31 -6.68 -2.46
N THR A 75 -0.53 -5.41 -2.14
CA THR A 75 -1.18 -4.43 -3.00
C THR A 75 -0.32 -3.17 -3.08
N LEU A 76 -0.09 -2.68 -4.30
CA LEU A 76 0.43 -1.36 -4.58
C LEU A 76 -0.70 -0.49 -5.13
N VAL A 77 -0.84 0.72 -4.62
CA VAL A 77 -1.84 1.69 -5.07
C VAL A 77 -1.14 3.00 -5.42
N LEU A 78 -1.44 3.52 -6.60
CA LEU A 78 -1.07 4.87 -7.01
C LEU A 78 -2.35 5.69 -7.10
N GLN A 79 -2.40 6.80 -6.36
CA GLN A 79 -3.55 7.69 -6.31
C GLN A 79 -3.09 9.12 -6.54
N GLU A 80 -3.37 9.66 -7.72
CA GLU A 80 -3.35 11.11 -7.92
C GLU A 80 -4.40 11.74 -7.01
N PHE A 81 -4.04 12.79 -6.27
CA PHE A 81 -4.96 13.50 -5.41
C PHE A 81 -5.13 14.94 -5.90
N SER A 82 -6.39 15.34 -6.03
CA SER A 82 -6.81 16.72 -6.17
C SER A 82 -7.87 17.04 -5.12
N GLY A 83 -7.74 18.18 -4.44
CA GLY A 83 -8.66 18.60 -3.37
C GLY A 83 -10.04 19.03 -3.86
N ASP A 84 -10.19 19.21 -5.17
CA ASP A 84 -11.37 19.70 -5.90
C ASP A 84 -12.04 18.63 -6.77
N GLU A 85 -11.40 17.48 -7.00
CA GLU A 85 -11.95 16.39 -7.80
C GLU A 85 -12.73 15.38 -6.97
N THR A 86 -13.93 15.06 -7.43
CA THR A 86 -14.82 14.08 -6.79
C THR A 86 -14.70 12.67 -7.38
N ASP A 87 -14.14 12.51 -8.59
CA ASP A 87 -13.92 11.20 -9.24
C ASP A 87 -12.44 10.84 -9.20
N GLN A 88 -12.02 10.22 -8.09
CA GLN A 88 -10.65 9.74 -7.92
C GLN A 88 -10.54 8.28 -8.38
N ARG A 89 -9.62 8.01 -9.31
CA ARG A 89 -9.42 6.68 -9.89
C ARG A 89 -8.01 6.15 -9.57
N PRO A 90 -7.84 5.40 -8.47
CA PRO A 90 -6.56 4.80 -8.15
C PRO A 90 -6.20 3.71 -9.16
N VAL A 91 -4.91 3.60 -9.46
CA VAL A 91 -4.34 2.40 -10.09
C VAL A 91 -3.97 1.43 -8.99
N ILE A 92 -4.52 0.22 -9.03
CA ILE A 92 -4.31 -0.81 -8.01
C ILE A 92 -3.72 -2.05 -8.67
N GLN A 93 -2.54 -2.45 -8.21
CA GLN A 93 -1.89 -3.69 -8.64
C GLN A 93 -1.64 -4.59 -7.44
N ARG A 94 -1.68 -5.90 -7.68
CA ARG A 94 -1.59 -6.91 -6.62
C ARG A 94 -0.64 -8.02 -7.02
N SER A 95 0.05 -8.57 -6.02
CA SER A 95 0.84 -9.78 -6.23
C SER A 95 -0.06 -10.98 -6.51
N ALA A 96 0.55 -12.09 -6.91
CA ALA A 96 -0.06 -13.40 -6.70
C ALA A 96 -0.37 -13.64 -5.21
N TYR A 97 -1.24 -14.61 -4.92
CA TYR A 97 -1.43 -15.10 -3.56
C TYR A 97 -0.18 -15.86 -3.12
N ILE A 98 0.42 -15.43 -2.02
CA ILE A 98 1.66 -15.99 -1.48
C ILE A 98 1.30 -16.92 -0.32
N MET A 99 1.71 -18.17 -0.40
CA MET A 99 1.45 -19.18 0.65
C MET A 99 2.33 -18.91 1.89
N LEU A 100 1.71 -18.70 3.05
CA LEU A 100 2.41 -18.28 4.29
C LEU A 100 3.37 -19.32 4.88
N GLY A 101 3.24 -20.59 4.48
CA GLY A 101 4.10 -21.68 4.95
C GLY A 101 5.28 -22.00 4.04
N GLU A 102 5.42 -21.30 2.91
CA GLU A 102 6.46 -21.57 1.93
C GLU A 102 7.86 -21.24 2.48
N MET A 103 8.80 -22.15 2.25
CA MET A 103 10.20 -22.06 2.67
C MET A 103 11.13 -21.70 1.52
N GLN A 104 10.69 -21.86 0.27
CA GLN A 104 11.45 -21.42 -0.89
C GLN A 104 11.52 -19.90 -0.95
N PRO A 105 12.71 -19.32 -1.19
CA PRO A 105 12.84 -17.89 -1.43
C PRO A 105 12.16 -17.51 -2.75
N MET A 106 11.53 -16.35 -2.75
CA MET A 106 10.90 -15.74 -3.92
C MET A 106 11.15 -14.24 -3.95
N ASP A 107 11.02 -13.64 -5.12
CA ASP A 107 11.05 -12.19 -5.26
C ASP A 107 9.60 -11.68 -5.31
N LEU A 108 9.29 -10.68 -4.49
CA LEU A 108 8.10 -9.87 -4.64
C LEU A 108 8.45 -8.73 -5.59
N ASP A 109 7.68 -8.59 -6.65
CA ASP A 109 7.80 -7.48 -7.60
C ASP A 109 6.39 -7.10 -8.09
N ILE A 110 5.97 -5.87 -7.79
CA ILE A 110 4.72 -5.29 -8.26
C ILE A 110 5.05 -3.94 -8.90
N ALA A 111 4.69 -3.79 -10.16
CA ALA A 111 4.74 -2.52 -10.87
C ALA A 111 3.32 -2.00 -11.10
N ALA A 112 3.15 -0.68 -11.03
CA ALA A 112 1.94 0.02 -11.43
C ALA A 112 2.34 1.28 -12.19
N THR A 113 1.51 1.71 -13.14
CA THR A 113 1.72 2.96 -13.88
C THR A 113 0.44 3.79 -13.81
N ILE A 114 0.57 5.05 -13.42
CA ILE A 114 -0.52 6.02 -13.44
C ILE A 114 -0.20 7.11 -14.47
N VAL A 115 -1.23 7.60 -15.15
CA VAL A 115 -1.13 8.86 -15.90
C VAL A 115 -1.61 9.93 -14.94
N HIS A 116 -0.71 10.82 -14.53
CA HIS A 116 -1.01 11.91 -13.62
C HIS A 116 -0.60 13.26 -14.20
N ASP A 117 -1.21 14.31 -13.67
CA ASP A 117 -0.79 15.69 -13.85
C ASP A 117 0.44 15.97 -12.96
N PRO A 118 1.59 16.39 -13.52
CA PRO A 118 2.76 16.76 -12.73
C PRO A 118 2.50 17.89 -11.72
N ASP A 119 1.46 18.70 -11.91
CA ASP A 119 1.05 19.75 -10.98
C ASP A 119 0.16 19.23 -9.82
N LYS A 120 -0.13 17.93 -9.78
CA LYS A 120 -0.87 17.26 -8.70
C LYS A 120 0.00 16.32 -7.88
N SER A 121 -0.41 16.11 -6.63
CA SER A 121 0.25 15.16 -5.74
C SER A 121 -0.14 13.71 -6.06
N VAL A 122 0.78 12.77 -5.88
CA VAL A 122 0.51 11.33 -5.96
C VAL A 122 0.77 10.68 -4.60
N MET A 123 -0.23 9.96 -4.08
CA MET A 123 -0.06 9.06 -2.95
C MET A 123 0.29 7.66 -3.44
N VAL A 124 1.38 7.11 -2.91
CA VAL A 124 1.83 5.74 -3.11
C VAL A 124 1.47 4.96 -1.85
N LEU A 125 0.52 4.04 -1.95
CA LEU A 125 0.09 3.21 -0.84
C LEU A 125 0.51 1.77 -1.06
N VAL A 126 0.88 1.11 0.03
CA VAL A 126 1.20 -0.31 0.05
C VAL A 126 0.32 -0.99 1.08
N GLY A 127 -0.20 -2.16 0.75
CA GLY A 127 -1.08 -2.90 1.64
C GLY A 127 -0.89 -4.39 1.55
N THR A 128 -1.45 -5.09 2.54
CA THR A 128 -1.52 -6.55 2.60
C THR A 128 -2.93 -7.00 2.97
N GLY A 129 -3.34 -8.12 2.40
CA GLY A 129 -4.57 -8.81 2.74
C GLY A 129 -4.32 -10.29 3.03
N TYR A 130 -4.90 -10.81 4.11
CA TYR A 130 -4.85 -12.24 4.40
C TYR A 130 -6.05 -12.99 3.79
N TYR A 131 -5.78 -14.21 3.34
CA TYR A 131 -6.77 -15.06 2.67
C TYR A 131 -6.72 -16.50 3.19
N GLN A 132 -7.88 -17.15 3.14
CA GLN A 132 -8.01 -18.58 3.32
C GLN A 132 -8.37 -19.23 1.98
N LEU A 133 -7.62 -20.27 1.62
CA LEU A 133 -7.91 -21.10 0.45
C LEU A 133 -8.84 -22.26 0.88
N VAL A 134 -10.07 -22.25 0.38
CA VAL A 134 -11.09 -23.28 0.67
C VAL A 134 -11.70 -23.73 -0.64
N ASN A 135 -11.70 -25.06 -0.89
CA ASN A 135 -12.25 -25.65 -2.11
C ASN A 135 -11.75 -24.99 -3.41
N GLY A 136 -10.46 -24.61 -3.45
CA GLY A 136 -9.84 -23.97 -4.61
C GLY A 136 -10.13 -22.48 -4.79
N ALA A 137 -10.85 -21.84 -3.87
CA ALA A 137 -11.13 -20.41 -3.90
C ALA A 137 -10.50 -19.66 -2.72
N TYR A 138 -9.99 -18.45 -2.98
CA TYR A 138 -9.43 -17.57 -1.96
C TYR A 138 -10.52 -16.67 -1.36
N TYR A 139 -10.69 -16.76 -0.05
CA TYR A 139 -11.63 -15.94 0.71
C TYR A 139 -10.86 -14.95 1.59
N PRO A 140 -11.15 -13.65 1.53
CA PRO A 140 -10.48 -12.67 2.37
C PRO A 140 -10.86 -12.88 3.83
N LEU A 141 -9.87 -12.84 4.73
CA LEU A 141 -10.10 -12.80 6.16
C LEU A 141 -10.43 -11.37 6.59
N ALA A 142 -11.65 -10.94 6.27
CA ALA A 142 -12.13 -9.58 6.43
C ALA A 142 -12.60 -9.26 7.86
N ASN A 143 -11.82 -9.63 8.89
CA ASN A 143 -12.12 -9.25 10.27
C ASN A 143 -11.56 -7.86 10.67
N GLY A 144 -10.92 -7.15 9.73
CA GLY A 144 -10.38 -5.81 9.91
C GLY A 144 -9.18 -5.70 10.86
N GLN A 145 -8.75 -6.81 11.48
CA GLN A 145 -7.69 -6.79 12.49
C GLN A 145 -6.29 -6.87 11.88
N TYR A 146 -6.13 -7.36 10.64
CA TYR A 146 -4.82 -7.78 10.13
C TYR A 146 -4.48 -7.33 8.72
N ASN A 147 -5.36 -6.63 8.02
CA ASN A 147 -5.02 -6.06 6.72
C ASN A 147 -4.31 -4.74 6.96
N ALA A 148 -3.07 -4.60 6.48
CA ALA A 148 -2.37 -3.33 6.52
C ALA A 148 -2.63 -2.55 5.23
N LEU A 149 -2.68 -1.24 5.37
CA LEU A 149 -2.57 -0.29 4.27
C LEU A 149 -1.84 0.93 4.84
N THR A 150 -0.73 1.29 4.20
CA THR A 150 0.11 2.41 4.61
C THR A 150 0.22 3.37 3.45
N ILE A 151 0.04 4.67 3.69
CA ILE A 151 0.50 5.68 2.75
C ILE A 151 2.02 5.72 2.87
N HIS A 152 2.72 5.02 1.98
CA HIS A 152 4.17 4.90 2.06
C HIS A 152 4.85 6.23 1.73
N GLN A 153 4.38 6.86 0.65
CA GLN A 153 4.94 8.11 0.15
C GLN A 153 3.82 9.00 -0.42
N VAL A 154 4.00 10.30 -0.25
CA VAL A 154 3.31 11.37 -0.92
C VAL A 154 4.35 12.09 -1.75
N VAL A 155 4.16 12.06 -3.06
CA VAL A 155 4.90 12.85 -4.03
C VAL A 155 4.10 14.11 -4.25
N ILE A 156 4.76 15.26 -4.07
CA ILE A 156 4.20 16.58 -4.35
C ILE A 156 4.73 17.06 -5.72
N PRO A 157 4.04 18.02 -6.36
CA PRO A 157 4.55 18.72 -7.54
C PRO A 157 5.94 19.32 -7.32
#